data_AF-A0A3A9W504-F1
#
_entry.id   AF-A0A3A9W504-F1
#
_cell.length_a   1.000
_cell.length_b   1.000
_cell.length_c   1.000
_cell.angle_alpha   90.00
_cell.angle_beta   90.00
_cell.angle_gamma   90.00
#
_symmetry.space_group_name_H-M   'P 1'
#
loop_
_entity.id
_entity.type
_entity.pdbx_description
1 polymer ?
#
loop_
_entity_poly.entity_id
_entity_poly.type
_entity_poly.pdbx_seq_one_letter_code
_entity_poly.pdbx_strand_id
1 'polypeptide(L)'
;MNLNLITYSIYILITVFIIIKVGLICYKNGNIFVAHLVPDDKDFCLRINNMLLIGYYLINIGYTVITLSGWTTINSISQMVESLSKHTAIIICILAILHYFNLFWITKFIKNIK
;
A
#
# COMPACT_ATOMS: atom_id res chain seq x y z
N MET A 1 -1.32 -31.76 3.87
CA MET A 1 -0.19 -30.87 4.22
C MET A 1 0.34 -30.24 2.93
N ASN A 2 0.27 -28.90 2.81
CA ASN A 2 0.94 -27.96 1.88
C ASN A 2 0.03 -26.82 1.37
N LEU A 3 -1.30 -26.91 1.51
CA LEU A 3 -2.17 -25.83 1.03
C LEU A 3 -1.87 -24.50 1.74
N ASN A 4 -1.69 -24.47 3.06
CA ASN A 4 -1.29 -23.25 3.78
C ASN A 4 0.00 -22.63 3.21
N LEU A 5 1.10 -23.39 3.07
CA LEU A 5 2.36 -22.87 2.55
C LEU A 5 2.23 -22.35 1.11
N ILE A 6 1.44 -23.03 0.27
CA ILE A 6 1.14 -22.58 -1.10
C ILE A 6 0.35 -21.27 -1.05
N THR A 7 -0.71 -21.19 -0.25
CA THR A 7 -1.50 -19.96 -0.05
C THR A 7 -0.62 -18.82 0.43
N TYR A 8 0.28 -19.07 1.38
CA TYR A 8 1.18 -18.05 1.93
C TYR A 8 2.12 -17.51 0.86
N SER A 9 2.70 -18.42 0.07
CA SER A 9 3.60 -18.06 -1.02
C SER A 9 2.89 -17.24 -2.11
N ILE A 10 1.69 -17.66 -2.52
CA ILE A 10 0.88 -16.95 -3.51
C ILE A 10 0.48 -15.57 -2.98
N TYR A 11 0.02 -15.48 -1.73
CA TYR A 11 -0.39 -14.23 -1.12
C TYR A 11 0.77 -13.23 -1.01
N ILE A 12 1.94 -13.68 -0.56
CA ILE A 12 3.14 -12.84 -0.47
C ILE A 12 3.52 -12.33 -1.85
N LEU A 13 3.52 -13.19 -2.88
CA LEU A 13 3.89 -12.80 -4.24
C LEU A 13 2.93 -11.74 -4.80
N ILE A 14 1.62 -11.97 -4.69
CA ILE A 14 0.58 -11.02 -5.12
C ILE A 14 0.73 -9.70 -4.36
N THR A 15 0.86 -9.78 -3.03
CA THR A 15 0.93 -8.61 -2.16
C THR A 15 2.18 -7.78 -2.43
N VAL A 16 3.36 -8.40 -2.51
CA VAL A 16 4.62 -7.71 -2.83
C VAL A 16 4.54 -7.04 -4.21
N PHE A 17 3.99 -7.73 -5.20
CA PHE A 17 3.80 -7.14 -6.53
C PHE A 17 2.91 -5.89 -6.48
N ILE A 18 1.77 -5.96 -5.80
CA ILE A 18 0.84 -4.83 -5.64
C ILE A 18 1.53 -3.68 -4.91
N ILE A 19 2.18 -3.95 -3.77
CA ILE A 19 2.84 -2.93 -2.94
C ILE A 19 3.90 -2.18 -3.76
N ILE A 20 4.76 -2.90 -4.47
CA ILE A 20 5.83 -2.28 -5.25
C ILE A 20 5.24 -1.48 -6.42
N LYS A 21 4.37 -2.09 -7.22
CA LYS A 21 3.81 -1.44 -8.42
C LYS A 21 2.99 -0.21 -8.07
N VAL A 22 2.05 -0.32 -7.13
CA VAL A 22 1.18 0.80 -6.75
C VAL A 22 1.99 1.88 -6.03
N GLY A 23 2.90 1.50 -5.13
CA GLY A 23 3.80 2.45 -4.46
C GLY A 23 4.62 3.29 -5.46
N LEU A 24 5.20 2.66 -6.49
CA LEU A 24 5.95 3.37 -7.53
C LEU A 24 5.07 4.31 -8.38
N ILE A 25 3.85 3.88 -8.73
CA ILE A 25 2.89 4.70 -9.48
C ILE A 25 2.49 5.92 -8.64
N CYS A 26 2.12 5.71 -7.38
CA CYS A 26 1.79 6.79 -6.44
C CYS A 26 2.97 7.73 -6.24
N TYR A 27 4.19 7.22 -6.11
CA TYR A 27 5.39 8.04 -5.95
C TYR A 27 5.64 8.92 -7.19
N LYS A 28 5.61 8.35 -8.39
CA LYS A 28 5.85 9.10 -9.63
C LYS A 28 4.81 10.21 -9.82
N ASN A 29 3.53 9.88 -9.63
CA ASN A 29 2.45 10.87 -9.78
C ASN A 29 2.40 11.87 -8.62
N GLY A 30 2.73 11.43 -7.41
CA GLY A 30 2.81 12.26 -6.20
C GLY A 30 3.88 13.34 -6.31
N ASN A 31 5.05 13.03 -6.89
CA ASN A 31 6.09 14.02 -7.14
C ASN A 31 5.57 15.17 -8.03
N ILE A 32 4.80 14.86 -9.07
CA ILE A 32 4.22 15.85 -9.98
C ILE A 32 3.14 16.69 -9.25
N PHE A 33 2.32 16.03 -8.42
CA PHE A 33 1.25 16.67 -7.66
C PHE A 33 1.79 17.64 -6.59
N VAL A 34 2.74 17.20 -5.77
CA VAL A 34 3.32 18.04 -4.70
C VAL A 34 4.13 19.20 -5.30
N ALA A 35 4.87 18.97 -6.40
CA ALA A 35 5.60 20.03 -7.09
C ALA A 35 4.69 21.13 -7.66
N HIS A 36 3.45 20.80 -8.05
CA HIS A 36 2.46 21.81 -8.44
C HIS A 36 1.96 22.65 -7.27
N LEU A 37 1.96 22.11 -6.04
CA LEU A 37 1.51 22.82 -4.85
C LEU A 37 2.60 23.74 -4.27
N VAL A 38 3.88 23.34 -4.37
CA VAL A 38 5.04 24.10 -3.87
C VAL A 38 6.10 24.21 -4.97
N PRO A 39 5.88 25.05 -6.01
CA PRO A 39 6.79 25.15 -7.15
C PRO A 39 8.17 25.71 -6.79
N ASP A 40 8.26 26.45 -5.69
CA ASP A 40 9.46 27.18 -5.28
C ASP A 40 10.48 26.30 -4.51
N ASP A 41 10.08 25.12 -4.01
CA ASP A 41 10.96 24.21 -3.24
C ASP A 41 10.78 22.73 -3.66
N LYS A 42 11.51 22.35 -4.71
CA LYS A 42 11.48 20.98 -5.26
C LYS A 42 12.07 19.94 -4.30
N ASP A 43 13.06 20.30 -3.51
CA ASP A 43 13.70 19.38 -2.55
C ASP A 43 12.76 19.04 -1.41
N PHE A 44 12.00 20.03 -0.91
CA PHE A 44 10.92 19.80 0.05
C PHE A 44 9.85 18.87 -0.51
N CYS A 45 9.40 19.09 -1.75
CA CYS A 45 8.41 18.22 -2.41
C CYS A 45 8.88 16.76 -2.47
N LEU A 46 10.15 16.55 -2.86
CA LEU A 46 10.74 15.21 -2.94
C LEU A 46 10.82 14.54 -1.56
N ARG A 47 11.23 15.28 -0.53
CA ARG A 47 11.31 14.77 0.85
C ARG A 47 9.95 14.33 1.39
N ILE A 48 8.91 15.14 1.18
CA ILE A 48 7.54 14.79 1.59
C ILE A 48 7.07 13.52 0.88
N ASN A 49 7.24 13.44 -0.44
CA ASN A 49 6.78 12.27 -1.19
C ASN A 49 7.58 11.00 -0.82
N ASN A 50 8.87 11.12 -0.50
CA ASN A 50 9.67 10.02 0.05
C ASN A 50 9.12 9.55 1.41
N MET A 51 8.80 10.47 2.33
CA MET A 51 8.21 10.10 3.63
C MET A 51 6.86 9.39 3.47
N LEU A 52 6.01 9.86 2.55
CA LEU A 52 4.74 9.22 2.24
C LEU A 52 4.92 7.81 1.66
N LEU A 53 5.92 7.62 0.78
CA LEU A 53 6.24 6.31 0.23
C LEU A 53 6.75 5.34 1.31
N ILE A 54 7.58 5.80 2.25
CA ILE A 54 8.07 5.00 3.37
C ILE A 54 6.89 4.58 4.27
N GLY A 55 6.01 5.53 4.64
CA GLY A 55 4.81 5.23 5.43
C GLY A 55 3.89 4.23 4.73
N TYR A 56 3.72 4.38 3.42
CA TYR A 56 2.98 3.43 2.58
C TYR A 56 3.59 2.01 2.66
N TYR A 57 4.91 1.86 2.55
CA TYR A 57 5.53 0.53 2.66
C TYR A 57 5.41 -0.07 4.05
N LEU A 58 5.63 0.72 5.11
CA LEU A 58 5.54 0.24 6.49
C LEU A 58 4.15 -0.30 6.82
N ILE A 59 3.09 0.44 6.47
CA ILE A 59 1.70 0.03 6.72
C ILE A 59 1.38 -1.26 5.97
N ASN A 60 1.76 -1.36 4.69
CA ASN A 60 1.45 -2.53 3.87
C ASN A 60 2.22 -3.78 4.31
N ILE A 61 3.51 -3.64 4.63
CA ILE A 61 4.32 -4.75 5.16
C ILE A 61 3.74 -5.20 6.51
N GLY A 62 3.45 -4.26 7.42
CA GLY A 62 2.85 -4.56 8.72
C GLY A 62 1.52 -5.31 8.59
N TYR A 63 0.62 -4.82 7.73
CA TYR A 63 -0.66 -5.49 7.46
C TYR A 63 -0.48 -6.90 6.89
N THR A 64 0.47 -7.09 5.98
CA THR A 64 0.79 -8.41 5.38
C THR A 64 1.24 -9.40 6.45
N VAL A 65 2.13 -8.98 7.36
CA VAL A 65 2.64 -9.82 8.45
C VAL A 65 1.53 -10.18 9.44
N ILE A 66 0.72 -9.21 9.85
CA ILE A 66 -0.44 -9.44 10.74
C ILE A 66 -1.40 -10.44 10.10
N THR A 67 -1.70 -10.27 8.82
CA THR A 67 -2.59 -11.16 8.06
C THR A 67 -2.05 -12.59 8.02
N LEU A 68 -0.77 -12.76 7.71
CA LEU A 68 -0.11 -14.07 7.72
C LEU A 68 -0.16 -14.74 9.10
N SER A 69 0.01 -13.97 10.17
CA SER A 69 -0.01 -14.49 11.54
C SER A 69 -1.38 -14.97 12.01
N GLY A 70 -2.46 -14.40 11.46
CA GLY A 70 -3.83 -14.69 11.86
C GLY A 70 -4.52 -15.80 11.05
N TRP A 71 -3.78 -16.51 10.20
CA TRP A 71 -4.40 -17.43 9.25
C TRP A 71 -4.81 -18.77 9.87
N THR A 72 -6.05 -19.19 9.60
CA THR A 72 -6.55 -20.51 9.99
C THR A 72 -6.06 -21.60 9.02
N THR A 73 -6.19 -22.86 9.44
CA THR A 73 -5.85 -24.02 8.60
C THR A 73 -6.76 -24.09 7.38
N ILE A 74 -6.18 -24.15 6.19
CA ILE A 74 -6.87 -24.25 4.90
C ILE A 74 -6.97 -25.72 4.51
N ASN A 75 -8.21 -26.21 4.43
CA ASN A 75 -8.52 -27.62 4.21
C ASN A 75 -8.95 -27.93 2.78
N SER A 76 -9.26 -26.91 1.96
CA SER A 76 -9.69 -27.09 0.57
C SER A 76 -9.21 -25.97 -0.37
N ILE A 77 -9.20 -26.25 -1.68
CA ILE A 77 -8.84 -25.26 -2.71
C ILE A 77 -9.85 -24.10 -2.71
N SER A 78 -11.13 -24.36 -2.47
CA SER A 78 -12.15 -23.31 -2.37
C SER A 78 -11.85 -22.35 -1.22
N GLN A 79 -11.47 -22.88 -0.05
CA GLN A 79 -11.06 -22.05 1.10
C GLN A 79 -9.78 -21.26 0.80
N MET A 80 -8.83 -21.83 0.05
CA MET A 80 -7.64 -21.12 -0.40
C MET A 80 -8.00 -19.89 -1.25
N VAL A 81 -8.86 -20.05 -2.26
CA VAL A 81 -9.27 -18.96 -3.15
C VAL A 81 -10.08 -17.91 -2.40
N GLU A 82 -11.01 -18.32 -1.54
CA GLU A 82 -11.80 -17.40 -0.71
C GLU A 82 -10.90 -16.54 0.17
N SER A 83 -9.95 -17.18 0.85
CA SER A 83 -9.04 -16.52 1.77
C SER A 83 -8.10 -15.55 1.05
N LEU A 84 -7.49 -16.00 -0.06
CA LEU A 84 -6.67 -15.14 -0.93
C LEU A 84 -7.44 -13.91 -1.42
N SER A 85 -8.66 -14.12 -1.92
CA SER A 85 -9.50 -13.05 -2.45
C SER A 85 -9.86 -12.05 -1.35
N LYS A 86 -10.22 -12.52 -0.16
CA LYS A 86 -10.58 -11.67 0.98
C LYS A 86 -9.42 -10.80 1.43
N HIS A 87 -8.24 -11.39 1.67
CA HIS A 87 -7.08 -10.63 2.14
C HIS A 87 -6.54 -9.68 1.07
N THR A 88 -6.57 -10.09 -0.19
CA THR A 88 -6.19 -9.22 -1.32
C THR A 88 -7.17 -8.06 -1.49
N ALA A 89 -8.49 -8.30 -1.34
CA ALA A 89 -9.47 -7.23 -1.40
C ALA A 89 -9.26 -6.20 -0.27
N ILE A 90 -9.00 -6.66 0.95
CA ILE A 90 -8.76 -5.76 2.09
C ILE A 90 -7.52 -4.90 1.85
N ILE A 91 -6.39 -5.49 1.40
CA ILE A 91 -5.19 -4.67 1.16
C ILE A 91 -5.45 -3.63 0.07
N ILE A 92 -6.12 -4.00 -1.04
CA ILE A 92 -6.47 -3.05 -2.10
C ILE A 92 -7.35 -1.90 -1.57
N CYS A 93 -8.34 -2.19 -0.72
CA CYS A 93 -9.17 -1.17 -0.09
C CYS A 93 -8.36 -0.25 0.83
N ILE A 94 -7.44 -0.82 1.63
CA ILE A 94 -6.52 -0.04 2.48
C ILE A 94 -5.65 0.88 1.61
N LEU A 95 -5.09 0.39 0.51
CA LEU A 95 -4.31 1.19 -0.43
C LEU A 95 -5.13 2.35 -0.99
N ALA A 96 -6.37 2.10 -1.41
CA ALA A 96 -7.25 3.13 -1.94
C ALA A 96 -7.53 4.22 -0.90
N ILE A 97 -7.92 3.83 0.32
CA ILE A 97 -8.19 4.77 1.43
C ILE A 97 -6.93 5.57 1.77
N LEU A 98 -5.78 4.90 1.91
CA LEU A 98 -4.50 5.54 2.21
C LEU A 98 -4.12 6.55 1.13
N HIS A 99 -4.37 6.24 -0.15
CA HIS A 99 -4.09 7.15 -1.25
C HIS A 99 -4.95 8.41 -1.18
N TYR A 100 -6.26 8.28 -0.99
CA TYR A 100 -7.15 9.43 -0.81
C TYR A 100 -6.81 10.25 0.43
N PHE A 101 -6.44 9.57 1.53
CA PHE A 101 -6.00 10.24 2.76
C PHE A 101 -4.73 11.05 2.51
N ASN A 102 -3.72 10.47 1.84
CA ASN A 102 -2.48 11.18 1.50
C ASN A 102 -2.76 12.43 0.66
N LEU A 103 -3.61 12.33 -0.38
CA LEU A 103 -4.01 13.47 -1.20
C LEU A 103 -4.74 14.54 -0.38
N PHE A 104 -5.64 14.14 0.53
CA PHE A 104 -6.37 15.06 1.39
C PHE A 104 -5.43 15.86 2.31
N TRP A 105 -4.50 15.18 3.00
CA TRP A 105 -3.55 15.84 3.90
C TRP A 105 -2.59 16.75 3.15
N ILE A 106 -2.05 16.29 2.02
CA ILE A 106 -1.20 17.12 1.16
C ILE A 106 -1.97 18.38 0.74
N THR A 107 -3.18 18.23 0.22
CA THR A 107 -3.95 19.37 -0.29
C THR A 107 -4.35 20.34 0.81
N LYS A 108 -4.70 19.84 2.01
CA LYS A 108 -5.17 20.70 3.11
C LYS A 108 -4.03 21.40 3.84
N PHE A 109 -2.93 20.70 4.12
CA PHE A 109 -1.84 21.24 4.92
C PHE A 109 -0.78 21.93 4.08
N ILE A 110 -0.40 21.36 2.93
CA ILE A 110 0.66 21.96 2.11
C ILE A 110 0.18 23.20 1.37
N LYS A 111 -1.10 23.23 0.93
CA LYS A 111 -1.68 24.45 0.36
C LYS A 111 -1.69 25.64 1.33
N ASN A 112 -1.79 25.38 2.63
CA ASN A 112 -1.82 26.40 3.68
C ASN A 112 -0.43 26.81 4.20
N ILE A 113 0.67 26.30 3.61
CA ILE A 113 2.04 26.71 3.95
C ILE A 113 2.46 28.00 3.20
N LYS A 114 1.53 28.66 2.50
CA LYS A 114 1.68 30.04 2.00
C LYS A 114 0.95 31.05 2.90
#